data_AF-A0A5N7B9V0-F1
#
_entry.id   AF-A0A5N7B9V0-F1
#
_cell.length_a   1.000
_cell.length_b   1.000
_cell.length_c   1.000
_cell.angle_alpha   90.00
_cell.angle_beta   90.00
_cell.angle_gamma   90.00
#
_symmetry.space_group_name_H-M   'P 1'
#
loop_
_entity.id
_entity.type
_entity.pdbx_description
1 polymer ?
#
loop_
_entity_poly.entity_id
_entity_poly.type
_entity_poly.pdbx_seq_one_letter_code
_entity_poly.pdbx_strand_id
1 'polypeptide(L)'
;MKQVFIIIAVFLAGLAACQGTVGSSQQGMPGSYPESPPGSPPGSPPGSPPGRLLSQKAIMESRCRVIELREVSRQPLNRMRTYMETVCVNDPKNDPKHPKSALDKPVERRSTVNLDKCIGMDPKTGDFIGQLDGDAMYLAFCRSCRYKRGTKDGEKNLSCWCKRRTGTEKHPDTGEMGVIVEADVGPIFKVRENGVVGCFDYW
;
A
#
# COMPACT_ATOMS: atom_id res chain seq x y z
N MET A 1 -26.81 9.92 41.89
CA MET A 1 -27.50 8.74 41.30
C MET A 1 -28.68 9.24 40.49
N LYS A 2 -28.61 9.22 39.16
CA LYS A 2 -29.73 9.51 38.27
C LYS A 2 -29.69 8.53 37.10
N GLN A 3 -30.83 7.88 36.89
CA GLN A 3 -31.04 6.70 36.05
C GLN A 3 -30.95 6.98 34.54
N VAL A 4 -30.57 5.93 33.83
CA VAL A 4 -30.40 5.77 32.39
C VAL A 4 -31.74 5.43 31.72
N PHE A 5 -31.97 5.92 30.50
CA PHE A 5 -32.87 5.28 29.53
C PHE A 5 -32.16 5.17 28.18
N ILE A 6 -31.91 3.93 27.75
CA ILE A 6 -31.37 3.57 26.43
C ILE A 6 -32.56 3.09 25.59
N ILE A 7 -32.76 3.69 24.41
CA ILE A 7 -33.71 3.19 23.41
C ILE A 7 -32.90 2.54 22.29
N ILE A 8 -32.96 1.20 22.23
CA ILE A 8 -32.41 0.38 21.14
C ILE A 8 -33.54 0.16 20.14
N ALA A 9 -33.39 0.64 18.90
CA ALA A 9 -34.28 0.30 17.79
C ALA A 9 -33.58 -0.75 16.91
N VAL A 10 -34.04 -2.00 17.01
CA VAL A 10 -33.65 -3.10 16.10
C VAL A 10 -34.68 -3.18 14.99
N PHE A 11 -34.28 -2.95 13.74
CA PHE A 11 -35.11 -3.26 12.58
C PHE A 11 -34.54 -4.53 11.89
N LEU A 12 -35.28 -5.62 12.07
CA LEU A 12 -35.14 -6.91 11.41
C LEU A 12 -36.33 -7.08 10.44
N ALA A 13 -36.08 -7.12 9.13
CA ALA A 13 -36.90 -7.74 8.08
C ALA A 13 -36.25 -7.42 6.72
N GLY A 14 -36.13 -8.30 5.73
CA GLY A 14 -36.60 -9.67 5.58
C GLY A 14 -35.92 -10.30 4.35
N LEU A 15 -35.62 -11.59 4.46
CA LEU A 15 -35.12 -12.44 3.38
C LEU A 15 -36.27 -12.73 2.41
N ALA A 16 -36.12 -12.34 1.14
CA ALA A 16 -37.00 -12.77 0.07
C ALA A 16 -36.53 -14.11 -0.50
N ALA A 17 -37.49 -14.99 -0.72
CA ALA A 17 -37.38 -16.42 -0.90
C ALA A 17 -36.90 -16.86 -2.30
N CYS A 18 -36.25 -18.02 -2.31
CA CYS A 18 -36.02 -18.90 -3.46
C CYS A 18 -37.35 -19.46 -4.01
N GLN A 19 -37.54 -19.50 -5.34
CA GLN A 19 -38.29 -20.56 -6.02
C GLN A 19 -37.83 -20.79 -7.48
N GLY A 20 -37.69 -22.07 -7.84
CA GLY A 20 -37.82 -22.64 -9.19
C GLY A 20 -36.50 -22.86 -9.95
N THR A 21 -36.19 -24.02 -10.53
CA THR A 21 -37.02 -25.19 -10.92
C THR A 21 -36.25 -26.51 -10.91
N VAL A 22 -37.01 -27.55 -10.59
CA VAL A 22 -36.71 -28.99 -10.66
C VAL A 22 -36.51 -29.46 -12.10
N GLY A 23 -35.49 -30.30 -12.30
CA GLY A 23 -35.32 -31.14 -13.48
C GLY A 23 -34.55 -32.42 -13.11
N SER A 24 -35.29 -33.51 -12.89
CA SER A 24 -34.80 -34.90 -12.80
C SER A 24 -34.46 -35.36 -14.23
N SER A 25 -33.47 -36.21 -14.55
CA SER A 25 -33.27 -37.58 -14.05
C SER A 25 -31.99 -38.19 -14.64
N GLN A 26 -31.52 -39.23 -13.94
CA GLN A 26 -30.77 -40.41 -14.41
C GLN A 26 -29.25 -40.40 -14.50
N GLN A 27 -28.76 -41.50 -13.95
CA GLN A 27 -27.43 -41.89 -13.55
C GLN A 27 -26.96 -42.98 -14.53
N GLY A 28 -25.75 -42.84 -15.07
CA GLY A 28 -25.13 -43.85 -15.91
C GLY A 28 -23.61 -43.59 -16.00
N MET A 29 -22.84 -44.37 -15.25
CA MET A 29 -21.41 -44.63 -15.50
C MET A 29 -21.32 -46.06 -16.05
N PRO A 30 -20.21 -46.53 -16.68
CA PRO A 30 -18.97 -45.87 -17.09
C PRO A 30 -18.61 -46.14 -18.58
N GLY A 31 -17.59 -45.47 -19.12
CA GLY A 31 -16.96 -45.98 -20.35
C GLY A 31 -16.19 -44.97 -21.20
N SER A 32 -14.89 -45.23 -21.33
CA SER A 32 -14.01 -44.97 -22.49
C SER A 32 -13.76 -43.52 -22.94
N TYR A 33 -12.48 -43.14 -22.81
CA TYR A 33 -11.82 -42.01 -23.49
C TYR A 33 -12.24 -41.88 -24.96
N PRO A 34 -12.61 -40.67 -25.42
CA PRO A 34 -12.50 -40.32 -26.82
C PRO A 34 -11.08 -39.83 -27.14
N GLU A 35 -10.49 -40.49 -28.12
CA GLU A 35 -9.29 -40.20 -28.90
C GLU A 35 -9.03 -38.69 -29.13
N SER A 36 -7.77 -38.27 -28.97
CA SER A 36 -7.33 -36.92 -29.32
C SER A 36 -7.35 -36.70 -30.84
N PRO A 37 -7.83 -35.56 -31.35
CA PRO A 37 -7.65 -35.21 -32.76
C PRO A 37 -6.18 -34.91 -33.06
N PRO A 38 -5.61 -35.39 -34.17
CA PRO A 38 -4.26 -35.05 -34.58
C PRO A 38 -4.24 -33.66 -35.25
N GLY A 39 -3.41 -32.76 -34.72
CA GLY A 39 -2.91 -31.59 -35.45
C GLY A 39 -3.63 -30.27 -35.18
N SER A 40 -3.02 -29.43 -34.34
CA SER A 40 -3.03 -27.97 -34.51
C SER A 40 -1.72 -27.38 -33.96
N PRO A 41 -1.13 -26.36 -34.60
CA PRO A 41 0.21 -25.87 -34.28
C PRO A 41 0.27 -25.23 -32.89
N PRO A 42 1.45 -25.09 -32.26
CA PRO A 42 1.60 -24.29 -31.06
C PRO A 42 1.44 -22.80 -31.41
N GLY A 43 0.19 -22.36 -31.47
CA GLY A 43 -0.17 -20.94 -31.42
C GLY A 43 0.17 -20.43 -30.04
N SER A 44 1.36 -19.86 -29.90
CA SER A 44 1.74 -19.07 -28.72
C SER A 44 0.66 -17.98 -28.53
N PRO A 45 0.20 -17.71 -27.31
CA PRO A 45 -0.70 -16.59 -27.08
C PRO A 45 -0.07 -15.30 -27.63
N PRO A 46 -0.79 -14.52 -28.45
CA PRO A 46 -0.26 -13.27 -28.98
C PRO A 46 -0.07 -12.27 -27.85
N GLY A 47 1.15 -11.76 -27.75
CA GLY A 47 1.49 -10.47 -27.16
C GLY A 47 0.91 -10.20 -25.77
N SER A 48 1.67 -10.51 -24.72
CA SER A 48 1.59 -9.68 -23.52
C SER A 48 1.74 -8.21 -23.95
N PRO A 49 0.83 -7.32 -23.54
CA PRO A 49 0.94 -5.91 -23.89
C PRO A 49 2.32 -5.38 -23.50
N PRO A 50 2.91 -4.43 -24.27
CA PRO A 50 4.16 -3.78 -23.85
C PRO A 50 3.96 -3.28 -22.42
N GLY A 51 4.85 -3.75 -21.53
CA GLY A 51 4.65 -3.67 -20.09
C GLY A 51 4.21 -2.28 -19.67
N ARG A 52 3.05 -2.18 -19.01
CA ARG A 52 2.67 -0.95 -18.34
C ARG A 52 3.82 -0.57 -17.41
N LEU A 53 4.43 0.59 -17.65
CA LEU A 53 5.38 1.17 -16.71
C LEU A 53 4.63 1.35 -15.39
N LEU A 54 4.95 0.48 -14.42
CA LEU A 54 4.35 0.53 -13.10
C LEU A 54 4.81 1.80 -12.40
N SER A 55 3.91 2.45 -11.67
CA SER A 55 4.29 3.54 -10.77
C SER A 55 5.28 3.03 -9.72
N GLN A 56 6.11 3.91 -9.14
CA GLN A 56 7.00 3.50 -8.04
C GLN A 56 6.23 2.93 -6.85
N LYS A 57 5.01 3.41 -6.61
CA LYS A 57 4.10 2.85 -5.61
C LYS A 57 3.74 1.40 -5.92
N ALA A 58 3.29 1.12 -7.15
CA ALA A 58 2.94 -0.22 -7.58
C ALA A 58 4.15 -1.17 -7.56
N ILE A 59 5.34 -0.67 -7.93
CA ILE A 59 6.60 -1.41 -7.80
C ILE A 59 6.89 -1.73 -6.33
N MET A 60 6.73 -0.75 -5.43
CA MET A 60 6.93 -0.95 -4.00
C MET A 60 5.96 -1.98 -3.43
N GLU A 61 4.67 -1.86 -3.72
CA GLU A 61 3.67 -2.80 -3.22
C GLU A 61 3.78 -4.20 -3.83
N SER A 62 4.31 -4.35 -5.04
CA SER A 62 4.53 -5.67 -5.65
C SER A 62 5.81 -6.34 -5.19
N ARG A 63 6.88 -5.57 -4.95
CA ARG A 63 8.21 -6.12 -4.61
C ARG A 63 8.49 -6.20 -3.12
N CYS A 64 7.84 -5.37 -2.30
CA CYS A 64 8.13 -5.27 -0.87
C CYS A 64 7.10 -6.03 -0.05
N ARG A 65 7.44 -7.19 0.51
CA ARG A 65 6.48 -7.94 1.35
C ARG A 65 6.10 -7.15 2.61
N VAL A 66 7.06 -6.45 3.22
CA VAL A 66 6.86 -5.57 4.37
C VAL A 66 6.93 -4.12 3.91
N ILE A 67 5.93 -3.33 4.31
CA ILE A 67 5.90 -1.86 4.21
C ILE A 67 5.21 -1.38 5.48
N GLU A 68 5.99 -0.93 6.45
CA GLU A 68 5.51 -0.56 7.77
C GLU A 68 6.05 0.80 8.18
N LEU A 69 5.29 1.49 9.03
CA LEU A 69 5.70 2.76 9.61
C LEU A 69 6.06 2.53 11.07
N ARG A 70 7.25 2.99 11.44
CA ARG A 70 7.73 2.96 12.81
C ARG A 70 7.95 4.38 13.29
N GLU A 71 7.30 4.73 14.39
CA GLU A 71 7.51 6.02 15.03
C GLU A 71 8.43 5.88 16.24
N VAL A 72 9.39 6.78 16.34
CA VAL A 72 10.35 6.84 17.44
C VAL A 72 10.24 8.19 18.10
N SER A 73 9.85 8.19 19.37
CA SER A 73 9.79 9.42 20.18
C SER A 73 11.18 9.95 20.48
N ARG A 74 11.37 11.24 20.28
CA ARG A 74 12.52 12.01 20.77
C ARG A 74 12.08 12.89 21.93
N GLN A 75 12.44 12.45 23.13
CA GLN A 75 12.38 13.26 24.33
C GLN A 75 13.50 14.33 24.31
N PRO A 76 13.29 15.50 24.96
CA PRO A 76 12.15 15.87 25.79
C PRO A 76 10.98 16.53 25.03
N LEU A 77 11.16 16.85 23.74
CA LEU A 77 10.23 17.70 22.98
C LEU A 77 8.94 16.99 22.51
N ASN A 78 8.74 15.72 22.89
CA ASN A 78 7.66 14.85 22.43
C ASN A 78 7.47 14.89 20.90
N ARG A 79 8.58 14.98 20.16
CA ARG A 79 8.58 14.94 18.69
C ARG A 79 8.78 13.51 18.25
N MET A 80 8.09 13.12 17.18
CA MET A 80 8.23 11.80 16.60
C MET A 80 9.13 11.89 15.36
N ARG A 81 10.01 10.90 15.20
CA ARG A 81 10.58 10.59 13.89
C ARG A 81 9.86 9.38 13.36
N THR A 82 9.37 9.49 12.13
CA THR A 82 8.67 8.39 11.47
C THR A 82 9.59 7.80 10.42
N TYR A 83 9.76 6.49 10.47
CA TYR A 83 10.53 5.72 9.52
C TYR A 83 9.62 4.79 8.74
N MET A 84 9.86 4.68 7.45
CA MET A 84 9.31 3.62 6.62
C MET A 84 10.30 2.47 6.59
N GLU A 85 9.89 1.32 7.13
CA GLU A 85 10.63 0.07 7.08
C GLU A 85 10.08 -0.80 5.96
N THR A 86 10.97 -1.25 5.07
CA THR A 86 10.59 -2.11 3.95
C THR A 86 11.46 -3.35 3.87
N VAL A 87 10.86 -4.44 3.39
CA VAL A 87 11.59 -5.66 3.02
C VAL A 87 11.18 -6.04 1.60
N CYS A 88 12.07 -5.82 0.64
CA CYS A 88 11.80 -6.00 -0.78
C CYS A 88 12.68 -7.06 -1.42
N VAL A 89 12.15 -7.72 -2.44
CA VAL A 89 12.89 -8.72 -3.21
C VAL A 89 13.73 -8.02 -4.28
N ASN A 90 15.04 -8.18 -4.16
CA ASN A 90 15.97 -7.98 -5.25
C ASN A 90 15.92 -9.22 -6.15
N ASP A 91 15.08 -9.19 -7.18
CA ASP A 91 15.10 -10.22 -8.22
C ASP A 91 16.00 -9.72 -9.35
N PRO A 92 17.10 -10.42 -9.67
CA PRO A 92 17.94 -10.20 -10.84
C PRO A 92 17.17 -9.91 -12.14
N LYS A 93 16.00 -10.53 -12.33
CA LYS A 93 15.17 -10.35 -13.52
C LYS A 93 14.56 -8.94 -13.64
N ASN A 94 14.53 -8.18 -12.55
CA ASN A 94 14.06 -6.80 -12.53
C ASN A 94 15.16 -5.80 -12.90
N ASP A 95 16.42 -6.24 -12.99
CA ASP A 95 17.53 -5.41 -13.44
C ASP A 95 17.71 -5.59 -14.97
N PRO A 96 17.45 -4.54 -15.78
CA PRO A 96 17.56 -4.62 -17.24
C PRO A 96 19.00 -4.83 -17.73
N LYS A 97 20.01 -4.60 -16.87
CA LYS A 97 21.42 -4.85 -17.15
C LYS A 97 21.86 -6.23 -16.71
N HIS A 98 21.01 -7.00 -16.02
CA HIS A 98 21.35 -8.33 -15.57
C HIS A 98 21.45 -9.32 -16.74
N PRO A 99 22.53 -10.10 -16.85
CA PRO A 99 22.61 -11.15 -17.85
C PRO A 99 21.48 -12.16 -17.67
N LYS A 100 20.69 -12.40 -18.73
CA LYS A 100 19.57 -13.37 -18.70
C LYS A 100 20.03 -14.81 -18.46
N SER A 101 21.31 -15.10 -18.70
CA SER A 101 21.93 -16.41 -18.49
C SER A 101 22.47 -16.64 -17.07
N ALA A 102 22.50 -15.60 -16.23
CA ALA A 102 22.98 -15.72 -14.86
C ALA A 102 21.87 -16.29 -13.95
N LEU A 103 22.17 -17.42 -13.30
CA LEU A 103 21.29 -18.12 -12.37
C LEU A 103 21.41 -17.53 -10.95
N ASP A 104 21.16 -16.23 -10.84
CA ASP A 104 21.15 -15.56 -9.54
C ASP A 104 19.80 -15.75 -8.85
N LYS A 105 19.85 -16.08 -7.55
CA LYS A 105 18.65 -16.23 -6.73
C LYS A 105 18.16 -14.87 -6.25
N PRO A 106 16.83 -14.65 -6.14
CA PRO A 106 16.31 -13.44 -5.53
C PRO A 106 16.80 -13.28 -4.08
N VAL A 107 17.16 -12.05 -3.70
CA VAL A 107 17.69 -11.72 -2.36
C VAL A 107 16.79 -10.69 -1.69
N GLU A 108 16.44 -10.89 -0.42
CA GLU A 108 15.72 -9.87 0.34
C GLU A 108 16.63 -8.70 0.71
N ARG A 109 16.11 -7.48 0.53
CA ARG A 109 16.74 -6.24 0.96
C ARG A 109 15.85 -5.51 1.94
N ARG A 110 16.44 -5.11 3.05
CA ARG A 110 15.79 -4.28 4.06
C ARG A 110 16.19 -2.83 3.83
N SER A 111 15.21 -1.93 3.89
CA SER A 111 15.46 -0.49 3.86
C SER A 111 14.75 0.19 5.01
N THR A 112 15.37 1.22 5.56
CA THR A 112 14.76 2.09 6.57
C THR A 112 14.93 3.53 6.09
N VAL A 113 13.81 4.18 5.82
CA VAL A 113 13.79 5.54 5.26
C VAL A 113 13.18 6.47 6.30
N ASN A 114 13.91 7.50 6.72
CA ASN A 114 13.34 8.55 7.56
C ASN A 114 12.42 9.44 6.71
N LEU A 115 11.14 9.58 7.08
CA LEU A 115 10.19 10.38 6.32
C LEU A 115 10.59 11.84 6.23
N ASP A 116 11.21 12.42 7.26
CA ASP A 116 11.72 13.81 7.23
C ASP A 116 12.79 14.03 6.15
N LYS A 117 13.46 12.96 5.69
CA LYS A 117 14.46 13.05 4.62
C LYS A 117 13.86 13.08 3.22
N CYS A 118 12.59 12.71 3.08
CA CYS A 118 11.93 12.57 1.78
C CYS A 118 10.66 13.41 1.64
N ILE A 119 10.12 13.94 2.74
CA ILE A 119 8.82 14.59 2.76
C ILE A 119 8.95 16.02 3.27
N GLY A 120 8.52 16.95 2.43
CA GLY A 120 8.29 18.35 2.72
C GLY A 120 6.80 18.66 2.87
N MET A 121 6.50 19.93 3.12
CA MET A 121 5.13 20.42 3.20
C MET A 121 4.94 21.55 2.20
N ASP A 122 3.92 21.44 1.35
CA ASP A 122 3.55 22.52 0.46
C ASP A 122 3.07 23.72 1.31
N PRO A 123 3.71 24.90 1.22
CA PRO A 123 3.35 26.05 2.05
C PRO A 123 1.98 26.65 1.69
N LYS A 124 1.45 26.37 0.49
CA LYS A 124 0.15 26.87 0.02
C LYS A 124 -0.99 25.97 0.47
N THR A 125 -0.84 24.65 0.34
CA THR A 125 -1.93 23.71 0.66
C THR A 125 -1.79 23.09 2.04
N GLY A 126 -0.56 22.99 2.56
CA GLY A 126 -0.25 22.25 3.78
C GLY A 126 -0.22 20.73 3.58
N ASP A 127 -0.29 20.25 2.33
CA ASP A 127 -0.13 18.83 2.00
C ASP A 127 1.32 18.40 2.02
N PHE A 128 1.54 17.10 2.16
CA PHE A 128 2.87 16.52 2.00
C PHE A 128 3.29 16.47 0.53
N ILE A 129 4.56 16.77 0.29
CA ILE A 129 5.20 16.70 -1.03
C ILE A 129 6.51 15.92 -0.93
N GLY A 130 6.93 15.30 -2.03
CA GLY A 130 8.28 14.76 -2.14
C GLY A 130 9.28 15.92 -2.09
N GLN A 131 10.15 15.92 -1.09
CA GLN A 131 11.20 16.92 -0.93
C GLN A 131 12.36 16.34 -0.12
N LEU A 132 13.55 16.41 -0.70
CA LEU A 132 14.78 16.06 -0.02
C LEU A 132 14.99 16.92 1.22
N ASP A 133 15.27 16.28 2.37
CA ASP A 133 15.47 16.97 3.65
C ASP A 133 14.32 17.95 3.99
N GLY A 134 13.09 17.58 3.65
CA GLY A 134 11.92 18.46 3.80
C GLY A 134 11.47 18.70 5.25
N ASP A 135 11.85 17.83 6.19
CA ASP A 135 11.58 17.93 7.64
C ASP A 135 10.09 18.15 8.01
N ALA A 136 9.16 17.79 7.13
CA ALA A 136 7.74 18.09 7.34
C ALA A 136 7.15 17.42 8.59
N MET A 137 7.54 16.17 8.86
CA MET A 137 7.04 15.44 10.03
C MET A 137 7.50 16.13 11.31
N TYR A 138 8.77 16.52 11.35
CA TYR A 138 9.39 17.18 12.47
C TYR A 138 8.85 18.59 12.72
N LEU A 139 8.66 19.38 11.67
CA LEU A 139 8.22 20.78 11.77
C LEU A 139 6.73 20.90 12.09
N ALA A 140 5.89 20.04 11.52
CA ALA A 140 4.45 20.03 11.75
C ALA A 140 4.03 19.13 12.93
N PHE A 141 4.99 18.58 13.69
CA PHE A 141 4.76 17.67 14.83
C PHE A 141 3.81 16.52 14.44
N CYS A 142 4.08 15.90 13.29
CA CYS A 142 3.27 14.80 12.79
C CYS A 142 3.58 13.50 13.55
N ARG A 143 2.55 12.66 13.71
CA ARG A 143 2.58 11.36 14.40
C ARG A 143 1.34 10.53 14.04
N SER A 144 1.27 9.31 14.60
CA SER A 144 0.22 8.33 14.30
C SER A 144 0.06 8.07 12.80
N CYS A 145 1.19 8.02 12.09
CA CYS A 145 1.21 7.79 10.66
C CYS A 145 0.77 6.35 10.32
N ARG A 146 -0.01 6.22 9.25
CA ARG A 146 -0.50 4.94 8.72
C ARG A 146 -0.27 4.85 7.23
N TYR A 147 0.11 3.66 6.80
CA TYR A 147 0.23 3.28 5.39
C TYR A 147 -0.91 2.34 5.01
N LYS A 148 -1.59 2.62 3.90
CA LYS A 148 -2.66 1.78 3.35
C LYS A 148 -2.20 1.14 2.06
N ARG A 149 -2.13 -0.18 2.03
CA ARG A 149 -1.75 -0.94 0.83
C ARG A 149 -2.92 -1.14 -0.12
N GLY A 150 -2.65 -1.31 -1.42
CA GLY A 150 -3.64 -1.73 -2.42
C GLY A 150 -4.55 -0.61 -2.91
N THR A 151 -4.12 0.66 -2.76
CA THR A 151 -4.82 1.80 -3.35
C THR A 151 -4.46 1.95 -4.82
N LYS A 152 -5.32 2.56 -5.64
CA LYS A 152 -5.02 2.80 -7.07
C LYS A 152 -3.93 3.85 -7.23
N ASP A 153 -3.15 3.80 -8.31
CA ASP A 153 -2.13 4.82 -8.57
C ASP A 153 -2.72 6.24 -8.54
N GLY A 154 -2.03 7.19 -7.90
CA GLY A 154 -2.52 8.54 -7.64
C GLY A 154 -3.40 8.68 -6.38
N GLU A 155 -3.89 7.59 -5.79
CA GLU A 155 -4.63 7.64 -4.52
C GLU A 155 -3.68 7.77 -3.32
N LYS A 156 -4.04 8.69 -2.42
CA LYS A 156 -3.37 8.90 -1.14
C LYS A 156 -3.36 7.61 -0.32
N ASN A 157 -2.20 7.26 0.22
CA ASN A 157 -1.97 6.00 0.93
C ASN A 157 -0.99 6.10 2.11
N LEU A 158 -0.40 7.28 2.33
CA LEU A 158 0.18 7.67 3.61
C LEU A 158 -0.74 8.69 4.27
N SER A 159 -1.03 8.51 5.55
CA SER A 159 -1.79 9.48 6.36
C SER A 159 -1.07 9.69 7.67
N CYS A 160 -0.97 10.93 8.15
CA CYS A 160 -0.40 11.27 9.45
C CYS A 160 -1.27 12.32 10.14
N TRP A 161 -1.39 12.24 11.45
CA TRP A 161 -1.96 13.34 12.23
C TRP A 161 -0.86 14.37 12.48
N CYS A 162 -1.11 15.65 12.19
CA CYS A 162 -0.17 16.75 12.40
C CYS A 162 -0.77 17.84 13.28
N LYS A 163 0.01 18.36 14.22
CA LYS A 163 -0.48 19.34 15.20
C LYS A 163 -0.80 20.65 14.50
N ARG A 164 -2.02 21.16 14.72
CA ARG A 164 -2.48 22.43 14.16
C ARG A 164 -3.51 23.05 15.11
N ARG A 165 -3.26 24.28 15.57
CA ARG A 165 -4.13 24.95 16.56
C ARG A 165 -5.59 25.07 16.11
N THR A 166 -5.81 25.27 14.82
CA THR A 166 -7.14 25.39 14.19
C THR A 166 -7.60 24.11 13.50
N GLY A 167 -6.99 22.97 13.85
CA GLY A 167 -7.36 21.68 13.29
C GLY A 167 -8.70 21.18 13.80
N THR A 168 -9.32 20.26 13.06
CA THR A 168 -10.63 19.65 13.39
C THR A 168 -10.49 18.27 14.04
N GLU A 169 -9.29 17.68 14.01
CA GLU A 169 -9.04 16.30 14.42
C GLU A 169 -8.30 16.27 15.74
N LYS A 170 -8.91 15.63 16.74
CA LYS A 170 -8.32 15.47 18.06
C LYS A 170 -7.44 14.21 18.08
N HIS A 171 -6.19 14.32 18.49
CA HIS A 171 -5.33 13.16 18.68
C HIS A 171 -5.89 12.27 19.80
N PRO A 172 -6.02 10.94 19.61
CA PRO A 172 -6.67 10.05 20.57
C PRO A 172 -5.96 10.06 21.94
N ASP A 173 -4.63 9.98 21.94
CA ASP A 173 -3.89 9.82 23.20
C ASP A 173 -3.58 11.14 23.93
N THR A 174 -3.34 12.22 23.19
CA THR A 174 -2.90 13.50 23.78
C THR A 174 -4.01 14.53 23.91
N GLY A 175 -5.11 14.33 23.18
CA GLY A 175 -6.22 15.28 23.11
C GLY A 175 -5.89 16.60 22.42
N GLU A 176 -4.70 16.75 21.83
CA GLU A 176 -4.33 17.93 21.07
C GLU A 176 -5.12 18.02 19.76
N MET A 177 -5.36 19.24 19.28
CA MET A 177 -6.00 19.49 17.98
C MET A 177 -4.98 19.49 16.84
N GLY A 178 -5.41 18.95 15.70
CA GLY A 178 -4.60 18.81 14.52
C GLY A 178 -5.42 18.47 13.28
N VAL A 179 -4.73 18.06 12.24
CA VAL A 179 -5.31 17.69 10.95
C VAL A 179 -4.69 16.37 10.50
N ILE A 180 -5.47 15.56 9.78
CA ILE A 180 -4.90 14.44 9.04
C ILE A 180 -4.36 14.99 7.71
N VAL A 181 -3.06 14.81 7.50
CA VAL A 181 -2.39 15.14 6.24
C VAL A 181 -2.09 13.83 5.52
N GLU A 182 -2.35 13.81 4.22
CA GLU A 182 -2.32 12.59 3.43
C GLU A 182 -1.52 12.78 2.14
N ALA A 183 -0.82 11.74 1.70
CA ALA A 183 0.01 11.76 0.50
C ALA A 183 -0.13 10.47 -0.31
N ASP A 184 0.03 10.57 -1.63
CA ASP A 184 0.45 9.44 -2.45
C ASP A 184 1.97 9.29 -2.28
N VAL A 185 2.44 8.10 -1.90
CA VAL A 185 3.86 7.82 -1.74
C VAL A 185 4.61 7.59 -3.05
N GLY A 186 3.90 7.36 -4.16
CA GLY A 186 4.50 7.06 -5.46
C GLY A 186 5.49 8.12 -5.95
N PRO A 187 5.19 9.43 -5.81
CA PRO A 187 6.14 10.51 -6.12
C PRO A 187 7.24 10.70 -5.06
N ILE A 188 7.12 10.10 -3.87
CA ILE A 188 7.98 10.36 -2.72
C ILE A 188 9.11 9.34 -2.62
N PHE A 189 8.81 8.06 -2.86
CA PHE A 189 9.77 6.97 -2.76
C PHE A 189 10.04 6.29 -4.09
N LYS A 190 11.23 5.71 -4.20
CA LYS A 190 11.67 4.93 -5.35
C LYS A 190 12.20 3.58 -4.88
N VAL A 191 11.79 2.52 -5.56
CA VAL A 191 12.35 1.17 -5.40
C VAL A 191 13.35 0.93 -6.50
N ARG A 192 14.60 0.70 -6.10
CA ARG A 192 15.70 0.44 -7.03
C ARG A 192 15.60 -0.96 -7.61
N GLU A 193 16.29 -1.17 -8.72
CA GLU A 193 16.47 -2.48 -9.35
C GLU A 193 16.98 -3.50 -8.31
N ASN A 194 17.96 -3.09 -7.50
CA ASN A 194 18.53 -3.90 -6.42
C ASN A 194 17.62 -4.10 -5.19
N GLY A 195 16.36 -3.63 -5.20
CA GLY A 195 15.38 -3.80 -4.13
C GLY A 195 15.50 -2.82 -2.95
N VAL A 196 16.43 -1.85 -3.00
CA VAL A 196 16.54 -0.81 -1.97
C VAL A 196 15.49 0.28 -2.20
N VAL A 197 14.85 0.74 -1.11
CA VAL A 197 13.89 1.86 -1.12
C VAL A 197 14.56 3.11 -0.56
N GLY A 198 14.33 4.25 -1.19
CA GLY A 198 14.80 5.57 -0.73
C GLY A 198 13.91 6.70 -1.25
N CYS A 199 14.25 7.96 -0.92
CA CYS A 199 13.54 9.11 -1.50
C CYS A 199 13.73 9.14 -3.02
N PHE A 200 12.73 9.65 -3.72
CA PHE A 200 12.74 9.73 -5.17
C PHE A 200 13.92 10.58 -5.70
N ASP A 201 14.14 11.75 -5.10
CA ASP A 201 15.11 12.76 -5.56
C ASP A 201 16.58 12.49 -5.19
N TYR A 202 16.89 11.40 -4.47
CA TYR A 202 18.29 11.07 -4.14
C TYR A 202 19.09 10.55 -5.36
N TRP A 203 18.49 10.39 -6.54
CA TRP A 203 19.02 9.54 -7.63
C TRP A 203 18.62 9.99 -9.03
#